data_AF-A0A8X6RIB6-F1
#
_entry.id   AF-A0A8X6RIB6-F1
#
_cell.length_a   1.000
_cell.length_b   1.000
_cell.length_c   1.000
_cell.angle_alpha   90.00
_cell.angle_beta   90.00
_cell.angle_gamma   90.00
#
_symmetry.space_group_name_H-M   'P 1'
#
loop_
_entity.id
_entity.type
_entity.pdbx_description
1 polymer ?
#
loop_
_entity_poly.entity_id
_entity_poly.type
_entity_poly.pdbx_seq_one_letter_code
_entity_poly.pdbx_strand_id
1 'polypeptide(L)'
;MEQEAALKLLQISEDNGFRYTTLLSDGDAKTYPYLNTKEVYGPEIKIKKEECINHVIKRLGTSLRKAVKEWRARGVSLGGKSRGSLK
;
A
#
# COMPACT_ATOMS: atom_id res chain seq x y z
N MET A 1 18.79 -0.16 -0.09
CA MET A 1 18.62 -1.21 -1.12
C MET A 1 17.38 -0.98 -2.00
N GLU A 2 16.14 -1.25 -1.58
CA GLU A 2 14.95 -1.07 -2.45
C GLU A 2 14.68 0.42 -2.79
N GLN A 3 14.78 1.29 -1.78
CA GLN A 3 14.62 2.74 -1.93
C GLN A 3 15.61 3.35 -2.95
N GLU A 4 16.88 2.97 -2.85
CA GLU A 4 17.95 3.45 -3.73
C GLU A 4 17.82 2.89 -5.15
N ALA A 5 17.41 1.62 -5.27
CA ALA A 5 17.14 1.01 -6.56
C ALA A 5 15.99 1.70 -7.29
N ALA A 6 14.89 1.99 -6.57
CA ALA A 6 13.76 2.73 -7.12
C ALA A 6 14.17 4.15 -7.53
N LEU A 7 14.95 4.85 -6.70
CA LEU A 7 15.47 6.17 -7.04
C LEU A 7 16.30 6.14 -8.32
N LYS A 8 17.23 5.19 -8.43
CA LYS A 8 18.07 5.03 -9.62
C LYS A 8 17.23 4.76 -10.87
N LEU A 9 16.19 3.95 -10.76
CA LEU A 9 15.28 3.66 -11.87
C LEU A 9 14.55 4.92 -12.36
N LEU A 10 14.08 5.76 -11.44
CA LEU A 10 13.39 7.01 -11.77
C LEU A 10 14.35 8.06 -12.37
N GLN A 11 15.59 8.12 -11.90
CA GLN A 11 16.62 8.97 -12.52
C GLN A 11 16.92 8.55 -13.95
N ILE A 12 17.11 7.25 -14.19
CA ILE A 12 17.31 6.71 -15.53
C ILE A 12 16.13 7.04 -16.44
N SER A 13 14.90 7.00 -15.92
CA SER A 13 13.73 7.36 -16.75
C SER A 13 13.78 8.82 -17.20
N GLU A 14 14.14 9.75 -16.30
CA GLU A 14 14.28 11.17 -16.63
C GLU A 14 15.35 11.39 -17.69
N ASP A 15 16.51 10.72 -17.55
CA ASP A 15 17.59 10.76 -18.54
C ASP A 15 17.15 10.26 -19.93
N ASN A 16 16.16 9.37 -19.97
CA ASN A 16 15.56 8.84 -21.20
C ASN A 16 14.32 9.63 -21.66
N GLY A 17 14.00 10.77 -21.02
CA GLY A 17 12.94 11.67 -21.43
C GLY A 17 11.53 11.26 -21.02
N PHE A 18 11.37 10.41 -19.99
CA PHE A 18 10.05 10.02 -19.49
C PHE A 18 9.97 9.89 -17.97
N ARG A 19 8.76 9.96 -17.41
CA ARG A 19 8.53 10.07 -15.96
C ARG A 19 7.52 9.06 -15.47
N TYR A 20 7.88 8.35 -14.40
CA TYR A 20 6.95 7.50 -13.67
C TYR A 20 6.21 8.32 -12.61
N THR A 21 4.99 8.73 -12.91
CA THR A 21 4.17 9.54 -11.99
C THR A 21 3.37 8.71 -10.99
N THR A 22 3.28 7.39 -11.20
CA THR A 22 2.48 6.48 -10.36
C THR A 22 3.29 5.24 -10.00
N LEU A 23 3.38 4.96 -8.70
CA LEU A 23 4.04 3.79 -8.12
C LEU A 23 2.97 2.82 -7.62
N LEU A 24 2.84 1.68 -8.29
CA LEU A 24 2.02 0.55 -7.83
C LEU A 24 2.85 -0.32 -6.87
N SER A 25 2.34 -0.56 -5.67
CA SER A 25 3.05 -1.35 -4.64
C SER A 25 2.13 -2.33 -3.91
N ASP A 26 2.71 -3.41 -3.37
CA ASP A 26 2.02 -4.42 -2.55
C ASP A 26 2.24 -4.10 -1.05
N GLY A 27 1.88 -2.88 -0.62
CA GLY A 27 2.04 -2.45 0.77
C GLY A 27 3.42 -1.88 1.14
N ASP A 28 4.23 -1.44 0.17
CA ASP A 28 5.52 -0.79 0.47
C ASP A 28 5.29 0.51 1.26
N ALA A 29 5.86 0.60 2.46
CA ALA A 29 5.65 1.75 3.34
C ALA A 29 6.76 2.80 3.26
N LYS A 30 7.96 2.43 2.78
CA LYS A 30 9.18 3.23 2.93
C LYS A 30 9.70 3.81 1.62
N THR A 31 9.43 3.18 0.48
CA THR A 31 9.92 3.62 -0.83
C THR A 31 9.14 4.82 -1.33
N TYR A 32 7.81 4.79 -1.25
CA TYR A 32 6.97 5.95 -1.62
C TYR A 32 7.36 7.29 -0.96
N PRO A 33 7.45 7.39 0.38
CA PRO A 33 7.83 8.65 1.02
C PRO A 33 9.26 9.05 0.69
N TYR A 34 10.19 8.09 0.60
CA TYR A 34 11.58 8.34 0.24
C TYR A 34 11.71 8.96 -1.16
N LEU A 35 11.01 8.43 -2.17
CA LEU A 35 11.05 8.95 -3.52
C LEU A 35 10.49 10.38 -3.62
N ASN A 36 9.41 10.69 -2.89
CA ASN A 36 8.85 12.04 -2.85
C ASN A 36 9.77 13.02 -2.12
N THR A 37 10.49 12.62 -1.08
CA THR A 37 11.50 13.46 -0.41
C THR A 37 12.68 13.79 -1.34
N LYS A 38 12.97 12.92 -2.32
CA LYS A 38 14.08 13.12 -3.27
C LYS A 38 13.72 14.00 -4.46
N GLU A 39 12.44 14.32 -4.65
CA GLU A 39 11.95 15.21 -5.71
C GLU A 39 12.59 14.91 -7.08
N VAL A 40 12.60 13.63 -7.48
CA VAL A 40 13.36 13.14 -8.65
C VAL A 40 13.02 13.87 -9.95
N TYR A 41 11.77 14.32 -10.08
CA TYR A 41 11.25 15.05 -11.23
C TYR A 41 10.98 16.53 -10.93
N GLY A 42 11.58 17.06 -9.86
CA GLY A 42 11.34 18.42 -9.36
C GLY A 42 10.13 18.55 -8.42
N PRO A 43 9.93 19.74 -7.83
CA PRO A 43 8.93 19.98 -6.77
C PRO A 43 7.47 19.96 -7.28
N GLU A 44 7.27 20.15 -8.58
CA GLU A 44 5.94 20.18 -9.20
C GLU A 44 5.37 18.78 -9.43
N ILE A 45 6.24 17.78 -9.62
CA ILE A 45 5.85 16.42 -10.00
C ILE A 45 6.00 15.49 -8.80
N LYS A 46 4.86 15.24 -8.14
CA LYS A 46 4.77 14.25 -7.07
C LYS A 46 4.43 12.87 -7.62
N ILE A 47 5.09 11.86 -7.09
CA ILE A 47 4.77 10.46 -7.39
C ILE A 47 3.52 10.12 -6.59
N LYS A 48 2.52 9.53 -7.24
CA LYS A 48 1.31 8.99 -6.60
C LYS A 48 1.53 7.54 -6.22
N LYS A 49 0.97 7.12 -5.09
CA LYS A 49 0.98 5.73 -4.67
C LYS A 49 -0.34 5.06 -5.01
N GLU A 50 -0.24 3.89 -5.62
CA GLU A 50 -1.36 2.96 -5.75
C GLU A 50 -1.03 1.65 -5.04
N GLU A 51 -2.08 1.02 -4.50
CA GLU A 51 -1.98 -0.24 -3.77
C GLU A 51 -2.56 -1.36 -4.62
N CYS A 52 -1.87 -2.49 -4.63
CA CYS A 52 -2.37 -3.69 -5.29
C CYS A 52 -3.71 -4.13 -4.68
N ILE A 53 -4.73 -4.37 -5.52
CA ILE A 53 -6.06 -4.79 -5.06
C ILE A 53 -6.00 -6.07 -4.22
N ASN A 54 -5.13 -7.00 -4.58
CA ASN A 54 -4.90 -8.23 -3.82
C ASN A 54 -4.35 -7.92 -2.42
N HIS A 55 -3.49 -6.90 -2.29
CA HIS A 55 -3.01 -6.42 -1.00
C HIS A 55 -4.15 -5.86 -0.15
N VAL A 56 -4.98 -5.00 -0.76
CA VAL A 56 -6.11 -4.35 -0.10
C VAL A 56 -7.07 -5.41 0.46
N ILE A 57 -7.40 -6.43 -0.33
CA ILE A 57 -8.27 -7.54 0.09
C ILE A 57 -7.64 -8.33 1.25
N LYS A 58 -6.35 -8.68 1.16
CA LYS A 58 -5.63 -9.40 2.24
C LYS A 58 -5.61 -8.59 3.54
N ARG A 59 -5.34 -7.28 3.45
CA ARG A 59 -5.33 -6.36 4.59
C ARG A 59 -6.71 -6.26 5.23
N LEU A 60 -7.76 -6.07 4.42
CA LEU A 60 -9.14 -6.03 4.88
C LEU A 60 -9.53 -7.33 5.60
N GLY A 61 -9.31 -8.49 4.98
CA GLY A 61 -9.62 -9.79 5.58
C GLY A 61 -8.87 -10.05 6.89
N THR A 62 -7.64 -9.54 7.01
CA THR A 62 -6.85 -9.63 8.25
C THR A 62 -7.43 -8.74 9.35
N SER A 63 -7.77 -7.48 9.04
CA SER A 63 -8.42 -6.57 9.99
C SER A 63 -9.77 -7.10 10.48
N LEU A 64 -10.58 -7.65 9.58
CA LEU A 64 -11.87 -8.25 9.93
C LEU A 64 -11.72 -9.44 10.87
N ARG A 65 -10.81 -10.38 10.57
CA ARG A 65 -10.54 -11.53 11.45
C ARG A 65 -10.02 -11.09 12.82
N LYS A 66 -9.18 -10.04 12.87
CA LYS A 66 -8.70 -9.45 14.14
C LYS A 66 -9.86 -8.88 14.95
N ALA A 67 -10.76 -8.11 14.33
CA ALA A 67 -11.94 -7.57 14.99
C ALA A 67 -12.85 -8.70 15.54
N VAL A 68 -13.16 -9.70 14.73
CA VAL A 68 -13.96 -10.87 15.18
C VAL A 68 -13.32 -11.54 16.39
N LYS A 69 -11.99 -11.74 16.37
CA LYS A 69 -11.25 -12.33 17.50
C LYS A 69 -11.34 -11.46 18.76
N GLU A 70 -11.17 -10.15 18.62
CA GLU A 70 -11.23 -9.20 19.73
C GLU A 70 -12.60 -9.19 20.41
N TRP A 71 -13.67 -9.12 19.63
CA TRP A 71 -15.03 -9.10 20.17
C TRP A 71 -15.44 -10.45 20.75
N ARG A 72 -14.98 -11.56 20.15
CA ARG A 72 -15.18 -12.90 20.73
C ARG A 72 -14.56 -13.02 22.12
N ALA A 73 -13.39 -12.41 22.35
CA ALA A 73 -12.76 -12.37 23.67
C ALA A 73 -13.59 -11.55 24.70
N ARG A 74 -14.43 -10.62 24.23
CA ARG A 74 -15.36 -9.84 25.04
C ARG A 74 -16.73 -10.52 25.19
N GLY A 75 -16.87 -11.78 24.79
CA GLY A 75 -18.11 -12.53 24.84
C GLY A 75 -19.13 -12.19 23.75
N VAL A 76 -18.76 -11.34 22.78
CA VAL A 76 -19.64 -10.92 21.68
C VAL A 76 -19.24 -11.63 20.40
N SER A 77 -20.15 -12.44 19.83
CA SER A 77 -19.90 -13.05 18.51
C SER A 77 -20.24 -12.07 17.40
N LEU A 78 -19.22 -11.55 16.70
CA LEU A 78 -19.37 -10.81 15.44
C LEU A 78 -19.54 -11.72 14.20
N GLY A 79 -19.63 -13.04 14.42
CA GLY A 79 -19.85 -14.01 13.36
C GLY A 79 -21.30 -14.47 13.31
N GLY A 80 -21.92 -14.34 12.15
CA GLY A 80 -23.16 -15.03 11.83
C GLY A 80 -23.01 -16.56 11.65
N LYS A 81 -23.76 -17.35 12.42
CA LYS A 81 -24.57 -18.39 11.76
C LYS A 81 -25.96 -17.84 11.35
N SER A 82 -26.17 -16.54 11.60
CA SER A 82 -27.26 -15.69 11.15
C SER A 82 -26.75 -14.68 10.10
N ARG A 83 -27.65 -13.94 9.45
CA ARG A 83 -27.34 -13.00 8.36
C ARG A 83 -26.24 -12.01 8.78
N GLY A 84 -25.08 -12.01 8.10
CA GLY A 84 -23.97 -11.08 8.33
C GLY A 84 -22.62 -11.66 8.78
N SER A 85 -22.39 -12.98 8.71
CA SER A 85 -21.04 -13.54 8.92
C SER A 85 -20.07 -13.25 7.80
N LEU A 86 -18.82 -13.01 8.20
CA LEU A 86 -17.65 -13.05 7.35
C LEU A 86 -17.09 -14.48 7.34
N LYS A 87 -17.20 -15.15 6.19
CA LYS A 87 -16.44 -16.39 5.91
C LYS A 87 -14.98 -16.06 5.63
#